data_AF-A0A850H7H0-F1
#
_entry.id   AF-A0A850H7H0-F1
#
_cell.length_a   1.000
_cell.length_b   1.000
_cell.length_c   1.000
_cell.angle_alpha   90.00
_cell.angle_beta   90.00
_cell.angle_gamma   90.00
#
_symmetry.space_group_name_H-M   'P 1'
#
loop_
_entity.id
_entity.type
_entity.pdbx_description
1 polymer ?
#
loop_
_entity_poly.entity_id
_entity_poly.type
_entity_poly.pdbx_seq_one_letter_code
_entity_poly.pdbx_strand_id
1 'polypeptide(L)'
;MNFRHVAAFVAGLALVGCSGDKSDSDTEPFLPRELARQPIHHQLVDSLVDSFDAPSCLDARLRYAGRVNVGESVFHQRRFDAPDKCLSELQSAAAHLGFAEGKAGGLSGDVIDGTFERLRFGEDAGIGPGNLVWEVDVT
;
A
#
# COMPACT_ATOMS: atom_id res chain seq x y z
N MET A 1 -60.92 -21.43 35.14
CA MET A 1 -62.06 -21.16 34.23
C MET A 1 -61.69 -19.92 33.42
N ASN A 2 -61.24 -20.10 32.17
CA ASN A 2 -61.98 -19.77 30.93
C ASN A 2 -62.51 -18.31 30.94
N PHE A 3 -62.18 -17.44 29.98
CA PHE A 3 -62.60 -17.57 28.58
C PHE A 3 -61.87 -16.58 27.62
N ARG A 4 -61.59 -17.09 26.40
CA ARG A 4 -61.78 -16.53 25.03
C ARG A 4 -61.08 -15.20 24.66
N HIS A 5 -60.16 -15.16 23.68
CA HIS A 5 -60.30 -15.29 22.21
C HIS A 5 -61.34 -14.37 21.55
N VAL A 6 -60.87 -13.60 20.55
CA VAL A 6 -61.48 -13.07 19.28
C VAL A 6 -60.71 -11.77 18.97
N ALA A 7 -59.74 -11.72 18.05
CA ALA A 7 -59.76 -11.82 16.58
C ALA A 7 -60.15 -10.51 15.84
N ALA A 8 -59.49 -10.33 14.69
CA ALA A 8 -59.67 -9.36 13.59
C ALA A 8 -58.86 -8.04 13.70
N PHE A 9 -57.74 -7.84 12.98
CA PHE A 9 -57.51 -7.60 11.53
C PHE A 9 -58.09 -6.26 11.02
N VAL A 10 -57.21 -5.36 10.55
CA VAL A 10 -57.17 -4.73 9.20
C VAL A 10 -56.48 -3.35 9.20
N ALA A 11 -55.43 -3.26 8.37
CA ALA A 11 -54.92 -2.18 7.49
C ALA A 11 -54.45 -0.80 8.00
N GLY A 12 -53.36 -0.36 7.36
CA GLY A 12 -52.85 1.02 7.31
C GLY A 12 -51.31 1.03 7.28
N LEU A 13 -50.66 0.57 6.21
CA LEU A 13 -50.14 1.39 5.10
C LEU A 13 -49.20 2.56 5.52
N ALA A 14 -47.92 2.36 5.19
CA ALA A 14 -46.85 3.32 4.86
C ALA A 14 -46.39 4.36 5.90
N LEU A 15 -45.09 4.35 6.22
CA LEU A 15 -44.09 5.18 5.54
C LEU A 15 -42.67 4.90 6.04
N VAL A 16 -41.75 5.06 5.10
CA VAL A 16 -40.30 4.98 5.18
C VAL A 16 -39.75 5.99 6.20
N GLY A 17 -38.76 5.55 6.98
CA GLY A 17 -37.97 6.42 7.84
C GLY A 17 -36.59 5.79 8.08
N CYS A 18 -35.68 6.01 7.12
CA CYS A 18 -34.25 5.73 7.25
C CYS A 18 -33.66 6.52 8.41
N SER A 19 -33.06 5.86 9.39
CA SER A 19 -32.06 6.45 10.30
C SER A 19 -31.29 5.31 10.97
N GLY A 20 -30.36 4.73 10.21
CA GLY A 20 -29.32 3.84 10.70
C GLY A 20 -27.98 4.50 10.43
N ASP A 21 -27.53 5.23 11.43
CA ASP A 21 -26.30 6.01 11.52
C ASP A 21 -25.03 5.16 11.33
N LYS A 22 -24.02 5.79 10.68
CA LYS A 22 -22.57 5.53 10.76
C LYS A 22 -22.05 4.16 10.34
N SER A 23 -21.81 4.04 9.03
CA SER A 23 -20.55 3.45 8.56
C SER A 23 -19.74 4.56 7.91
N ASP A 24 -18.83 5.16 8.69
CA ASP A 24 -17.65 5.85 8.17
C ASP A 24 -16.84 4.79 7.41
N SER A 25 -17.13 4.66 6.12
CA SER A 25 -16.29 3.95 5.17
C SER A 25 -15.20 4.90 4.67
N ASP A 26 -14.46 5.50 5.59
CA ASP A 26 -13.20 6.20 5.31
C ASP A 26 -12.06 5.19 5.36
N THR A 27 -11.91 4.38 4.31
CA THR A 27 -10.58 3.94 3.83
C THR A 27 -10.75 3.41 2.41
N GLU A 28 -11.06 4.30 1.49
CA GLU A 28 -10.56 4.10 0.13
C GLU A 28 -9.22 4.83 0.06
N PRO A 29 -8.09 4.20 -0.35
CA PRO A 29 -6.88 4.94 -0.66
C PRO A 29 -7.09 5.65 -2.00
N PHE A 30 -7.94 6.68 -2.02
CA PHE A 30 -7.97 7.63 -3.12
C PHE A 30 -6.75 8.50 -2.96
N LEU A 31 -5.68 8.08 -3.61
CA LEU A 31 -4.73 9.03 -4.12
C LEU A 31 -5.54 10.01 -4.99
N PRO A 32 -5.60 11.31 -4.62
CA PRO A 32 -6.26 12.28 -5.46
C PRO A 32 -5.65 12.19 -6.85
N ARG A 33 -6.48 12.20 -7.90
CA ARG A 33 -6.03 12.24 -9.31
C ARG A 33 -5.06 13.41 -9.62
N GLU A 34 -4.86 14.32 -8.67
CA GLU A 34 -3.91 15.44 -8.68
C GLU A 34 -2.49 15.12 -8.16
N LEU A 35 -2.11 13.85 -7.91
CA LEU A 35 -0.68 13.46 -7.96
C LEU A 35 -0.10 13.51 -9.41
N ALA A 36 -0.91 13.96 -10.36
CA ALA A 36 -0.47 14.25 -11.71
C ALA A 36 0.39 15.55 -11.74
N ARG A 37 1.73 15.35 -11.81
CA ARG A 37 2.72 16.20 -12.54
C ARG A 37 3.56 17.23 -11.75
N GLN A 38 4.10 16.91 -10.57
CA GLN A 38 5.01 17.83 -9.86
C GLN A 38 6.15 17.16 -9.05
N PRO A 39 7.24 17.90 -8.72
CA PRO A 39 8.61 17.39 -8.52
C PRO A 39 8.83 16.32 -7.46
N ILE A 40 7.92 16.17 -6.50
CA ILE A 40 8.01 15.17 -5.42
C ILE A 40 8.07 13.75 -6.00
N HIS A 41 7.34 13.47 -7.08
CA HIS A 41 7.39 12.16 -7.73
C HIS A 41 8.76 11.86 -8.31
N HIS A 42 9.38 12.84 -8.98
CA HIS A 42 10.69 12.68 -9.56
C HIS A 42 11.74 12.53 -8.46
N GLN A 43 11.69 13.35 -7.41
CA GLN A 43 12.58 13.21 -6.26
C GLN A 43 12.50 11.82 -5.59
N LEU A 44 11.30 11.24 -5.49
CA LEU A 44 11.14 9.90 -4.90
C LEU A 44 11.63 8.78 -5.83
N VAL A 45 11.47 8.92 -7.14
CA VAL A 45 12.06 8.00 -8.12
C VAL A 45 13.58 8.16 -8.18
N ASP A 46 14.09 9.39 -8.20
CA ASP A 46 15.51 9.71 -8.15
C ASP A 46 16.14 9.13 -6.87
N SER A 47 15.47 9.24 -5.72
CA SER A 47 15.97 8.61 -4.49
C SER A 47 16.03 7.08 -4.58
N LEU A 48 15.16 6.44 -5.35
CA LEU A 48 15.25 5.00 -5.60
C LEU A 48 16.47 4.68 -6.48
N VAL A 49 16.70 5.48 -7.51
CA VAL A 49 17.87 5.34 -8.40
C VAL A 49 19.16 5.55 -7.61
N ASP A 50 19.22 6.59 -6.78
CA ASP A 50 20.41 6.96 -6.00
C ASP A 50 20.71 5.94 -4.89
N SER A 51 19.68 5.45 -4.17
CA SER A 51 19.87 4.48 -3.08
C SER A 51 20.41 3.13 -3.55
N PHE A 52 20.06 2.71 -4.77
CA PHE A 52 20.39 1.37 -5.29
C PHE A 52 21.31 1.40 -6.52
N ASP A 53 21.77 2.57 -6.97
CA ASP A 53 22.52 2.76 -8.22
C ASP A 53 21.83 2.06 -9.41
N ALA A 54 20.53 2.30 -9.56
CA ALA A 54 19.65 1.59 -10.51
C ALA A 54 19.06 2.54 -11.58
N PRO A 55 19.85 3.03 -12.55
CA PRO A 55 19.41 4.01 -13.53
C PRO A 55 18.25 3.55 -14.42
N SER A 56 18.01 2.23 -14.57
CA SER A 56 16.83 1.76 -15.31
C SER A 56 15.51 2.01 -14.59
N CYS A 57 15.54 2.43 -13.32
CA CYS A 57 14.37 2.82 -12.55
C CYS A 57 13.88 4.25 -12.81
N LEU A 58 14.57 5.05 -13.63
CA LEU A 58 14.11 6.40 -14.01
C LEU A 58 12.74 6.40 -14.70
N ASP A 59 12.38 5.32 -15.39
CA ASP A 59 11.08 5.14 -16.03
C ASP A 59 10.00 4.59 -15.08
N ALA A 60 10.34 4.29 -13.82
CA ALA A 60 9.39 3.84 -12.83
C ALA A 60 8.38 4.93 -12.48
N ARG A 61 7.14 4.53 -12.20
CA ARG A 61 6.05 5.44 -11.87
C ARG A 61 5.61 5.25 -10.45
N LEU A 62 5.77 6.28 -9.62
CA LEU A 62 5.26 6.26 -8.26
C LEU A 62 3.73 6.14 -8.27
N ARG A 63 3.24 5.05 -7.69
CA ARG A 63 1.82 4.73 -7.50
C ARG A 63 1.31 5.07 -6.13
N TYR A 64 2.15 5.09 -5.10
CA TYR A 64 1.76 5.44 -3.74
C TYR A 64 2.98 5.87 -2.94
N ALA A 65 2.81 6.85 -2.06
CA ALA A 65 3.77 7.15 -1.00
C ALA A 65 3.00 7.51 0.27
N GLY A 66 3.35 6.88 1.39
CA GLY A 66 2.68 7.12 2.67
C GLY A 66 3.27 6.32 3.81
N ARG A 67 2.77 6.55 5.02
CA ARG A 67 3.15 5.77 6.20
C ARG A 67 2.24 4.55 6.32
N VAL A 68 2.82 3.40 6.63
CA VAL A 68 2.10 2.15 6.87
C VAL A 68 2.59 1.52 8.17
N ASN A 69 1.68 0.90 8.91
CA ASN A 69 2.01 0.10 10.10
C ASN A 69 2.05 -1.37 9.68
N VAL A 70 3.16 -2.06 9.96
CA VAL A 70 3.33 -3.48 9.67
C VAL A 70 3.78 -4.18 10.95
N GLY A 71 2.83 -4.82 11.63
CA GLY A 71 3.05 -5.35 12.98
C GLY A 71 3.26 -4.19 13.97
N GLU A 72 4.39 -4.22 14.68
CA GLU A 72 4.78 -3.18 15.64
C GLU A 72 5.64 -2.06 15.03
N SER A 73 6.01 -2.20 13.75
CA SER A 73 6.90 -1.26 13.05
C SER A 73 6.13 -0.30 12.14
N VAL A 74 6.67 0.91 11.96
CA VAL A 74 6.11 1.94 11.10
C VAL A 74 7.07 2.19 9.94
N PHE A 75 6.57 2.14 8.71
CA PHE A 75 7.39 2.34 7.50
C PHE A 75 6.88 3.50 6.66
N HIS A 76 7.81 4.24 6.04
CA HIS A 76 7.53 5.02 4.85
C HIS A 76 7.51 4.07 3.64
N GLN A 77 6.30 3.74 3.17
CA GLN A 77 6.10 2.87 2.01
C GLN A 77 5.93 3.67 0.73
N ARG A 78 6.64 3.25 -0.30
CA ARG A 78 6.59 3.76 -1.67
C ARG A 78 6.25 2.59 -2.58
N ARG A 79 5.28 2.76 -3.48
CA ARG A 79 4.91 1.75 -4.49
C ARG A 79 5.17 2.30 -5.87
N PHE A 80 5.74 1.50 -6.74
CA PHE A 80 6.05 1.88 -8.11
C PHE A 80 5.52 0.86 -9.09
N ASP A 81 5.02 1.32 -10.24
CA ASP A 81 5.00 0.51 -11.46
C ASP A 81 6.40 0.64 -12.07
N ALA A 82 7.18 -0.45 -12.08
CA ALA A 82 8.58 -0.43 -12.50
C ALA A 82 8.82 -1.38 -13.70
N PRO A 83 9.63 -0.97 -14.69
CA PRO A 83 10.01 -1.85 -15.79
C PRO A 83 10.78 -3.09 -15.30
N ASP A 84 10.68 -4.22 -16.00
CA ASP A 84 11.37 -5.48 -15.63
C ASP A 84 12.89 -5.31 -15.46
N LYS A 85 13.49 -4.42 -16.27
CA LYS A 85 14.91 -4.07 -16.17
C LYS A 85 15.24 -3.42 -14.82
N CYS A 86 14.39 -2.50 -14.35
CA CYS A 86 14.52 -1.88 -13.02
C CYS A 86 14.41 -2.93 -11.92
N LEU A 87 13.44 -3.85 -12.02
CA LEU A 87 13.29 -4.90 -11.02
C LEU A 87 14.53 -5.81 -10.93
N SER A 88 15.07 -6.22 -12.08
CA SER A 88 16.26 -7.08 -12.15
C SER A 88 17.51 -6.37 -11.62
N GLU A 89 17.68 -5.09 -11.95
CA GLU A 89 18.79 -4.26 -11.48
C GLU A 89 18.72 -4.05 -9.95
N LEU A 90 17.55 -3.73 -9.42
CA LEU A 90 17.33 -3.59 -7.97
C LEU A 90 17.61 -4.89 -7.22
N GLN A 91 17.22 -6.04 -7.75
CA GLN A 91 17.55 -7.33 -7.15
C GLN A 91 19.05 -7.58 -7.08
N SER A 92 19.79 -7.25 -8.15
CA SER A 92 21.24 -7.37 -8.18
C SER A 92 21.92 -6.38 -7.23
N ALA A 93 21.48 -5.13 -7.22
CA ALA A 93 22.02 -4.08 -6.35
C ALA A 93 21.80 -4.40 -4.87
N ALA A 94 20.58 -4.80 -4.50
CA ALA A 94 20.25 -5.18 -3.13
C ALA A 94 21.14 -6.34 -2.63
N ALA A 95 21.43 -7.33 -3.47
CA ALA A 95 22.35 -8.42 -3.13
C ALA A 95 23.78 -7.91 -2.86
N HIS A 96 24.27 -6.92 -3.63
CA HIS A 96 25.58 -6.29 -3.39
C HIS A 96 25.62 -5.45 -2.11
N LEU A 97 24.48 -4.84 -1.74
CA LEU A 97 24.32 -4.07 -0.50
C LEU A 97 24.09 -4.97 0.73
N GLY A 98 24.07 -6.30 0.56
CA GLY A 98 23.91 -7.24 1.66
C GLY A 98 22.46 -7.44 2.11
N PHE A 99 21.47 -7.01 1.32
CA PHE A 99 20.08 -7.35 1.57
C PHE A 99 19.90 -8.85 1.36
N ALA A 100 19.10 -9.46 2.23
CA ALA A 100 18.80 -10.89 2.20
C ALA A 100 17.30 -11.13 2.00
N GLU A 101 16.94 -12.33 1.55
CA GLU A 101 15.54 -12.75 1.47
C GLU A 101 14.89 -12.67 2.86
N GLY A 102 13.84 -11.86 2.96
CA GLY A 102 13.03 -11.66 4.14
C GLY A 102 11.76 -12.51 4.14
N LYS A 103 11.15 -12.65 5.32
CA LYS A 103 9.95 -13.47 5.54
C LYS A 103 8.69 -13.01 4.77
N ALA A 104 8.71 -11.80 4.20
CA ALA A 104 7.57 -11.20 3.50
C ALA A 104 7.71 -11.24 1.96
N GLY A 105 8.47 -12.20 1.43
CA GLY A 105 8.67 -12.37 -0.01
C GLY A 105 9.42 -11.20 -0.66
N GLY A 106 10.38 -10.63 0.05
CA GLY A 106 11.16 -9.50 -0.44
C GLY A 106 12.60 -9.58 0.00
N LEU A 107 13.38 -8.60 -0.40
CA LEU A 107 14.74 -8.37 0.07
C LEU A 107 14.70 -7.33 1.20
N SER A 108 15.43 -7.57 2.28
CA SER A 108 15.53 -6.64 3.39
C SER A 108 16.94 -6.56 3.93
N GLY A 109 17.33 -5.39 4.40
CA GLY A 109 18.66 -5.15 4.94
C GLY A 109 18.75 -3.78 5.59
N ASP A 110 19.83 -3.59 6.34
CA ASP A 110 20.21 -2.28 6.84
C ASP A 110 21.04 -1.54 5.79
N VAL A 111 20.70 -0.29 5.52
CA VAL A 111 21.54 0.59 4.70
C VAL A 111 22.62 1.27 5.55
N ILE A 112 23.60 1.89 4.89
CA ILE A 112 24.82 2.43 5.52
C ILE A 112 24.51 3.48 6.61
N ASP A 113 23.41 4.21 6.51
CA ASP A 113 23.00 5.20 7.51
C ASP A 113 22.33 4.59 8.76
N GLY A 114 22.19 3.26 8.81
CA GLY A 114 21.56 2.52 9.90
C GLY A 114 20.05 2.38 9.77
N THR A 115 19.45 2.88 8.69
CA THR A 115 18.02 2.70 8.42
C THR A 115 17.75 1.30 7.92
N PHE A 116 16.68 0.67 8.43
CA PHE A 116 16.23 -0.61 7.91
C PHE A 116 15.31 -0.41 6.70
N GLU A 117 15.61 -1.09 5.60
CA GLU A 117 14.85 -1.00 4.36
C GLU A 117 14.38 -2.37 3.86
N ARG A 118 13.23 -2.36 3.17
CA ARG A 118 12.68 -3.54 2.50
C ARG A 118 12.28 -3.23 1.07
N LEU A 119 12.69 -4.08 0.15
CA LEU A 119 12.21 -4.13 -1.23
C LEU A 119 11.33 -5.38 -1.40
N ARG A 120 10.13 -5.21 -1.94
CA ARG A 120 9.26 -6.33 -2.30
C ARG A 120 8.85 -6.21 -3.76
N PHE A 121 8.84 -7.33 -4.47
CA PHE A 121 8.68 -7.38 -5.92
C PHE A 121 7.42 -8.16 -6.28
N GLY A 122 6.62 -7.66 -7.22
CA GLY A 122 5.55 -8.42 -7.85
C GLY A 122 4.45 -8.96 -6.92
N GLU A 123 4.10 -10.23 -7.09
CA GLU A 123 3.05 -10.93 -6.33
C GLU A 123 3.35 -11.05 -4.84
N ASP A 124 4.64 -11.08 -4.47
CA ASP A 124 5.06 -11.20 -3.06
C ASP A 124 4.66 -9.98 -2.22
N ALA A 125 4.44 -8.84 -2.86
CA ALA A 125 3.91 -7.64 -2.24
C ALA A 125 2.37 -7.55 -2.29
N GLY A 126 1.68 -8.56 -2.85
CA GLY A 126 0.23 -8.59 -3.02
C GLY A 126 -0.31 -7.59 -4.05
N ILE A 127 0.53 -7.14 -4.99
CA ILE A 127 0.24 -6.01 -5.90
C ILE A 127 0.37 -6.34 -7.40
N GLY A 128 0.70 -7.59 -7.75
CA GLY A 128 0.75 -8.07 -9.13
C GLY A 128 2.10 -7.80 -9.82
N PRO A 129 2.36 -8.42 -10.99
CA PRO A 129 3.63 -8.31 -11.70
C PRO A 129 3.95 -6.86 -12.11
N GLY A 130 5.23 -6.53 -12.23
CA GLY A 130 5.69 -5.18 -12.60
C GLY A 130 5.60 -4.13 -11.47
N ASN A 131 5.24 -4.55 -10.26
CA ASN A 131 5.13 -3.66 -9.11
C ASN A 131 6.35 -3.81 -8.18
N LEU A 132 6.80 -2.68 -7.64
CA LEU A 132 7.82 -2.59 -6.61
C LEU A 132 7.23 -1.91 -5.38
N VAL A 133 7.46 -2.48 -4.19
CA VAL A 133 7.30 -1.77 -2.92
C VAL A 133 8.66 -1.55 -2.30
N TRP A 134 8.95 -0.31 -1.96
CA TRP A 134 10.09 0.07 -1.15
C TRP A 134 9.60 0.65 0.18
N GLU A 135 10.05 0.09 1.28
CA GLU A 135 9.71 0.50 2.64
C GLU A 135 10.96 0.89 3.38
N VAL A 136 10.93 2.08 3.97
CA VAL A 136 12.02 2.64 4.79
C VAL A 136 11.49 2.79 6.21
N ASP A 137 12.19 2.25 7.21
CA ASP A 137 11.77 2.36 8.61
C ASP A 137 11.73 3.82 9.08
N VAL A 138 10.83 4.14 10.01
CA VAL A 138 10.60 5.52 10.51
C VAL A 138 11.07 5.68 11.95
N THR A 139 12.21 5.08 12.29
CA THR A 139 12.85 5.12 13.62
C THR A 139 12.67 6.43 14.37
#